data_AF-A0A0K2RBI5-F1
#
_entry.id   AF-A0A0K2RBI5-F1
#
_cell.length_a   1.000
_cell.length_b   1.000
_cell.length_c   1.000
_cell.angle_alpha   90.00
_cell.angle_beta   90.00
_cell.angle_gamma   90.00
#
_symmetry.space_group_name_H-M   'P 1'
#
loop_
_entity.id
_entity.type
_entity.pdbx_description
1 polymer ?
#
loop_
_entity_poly.entity_id
_entity_poly.type
_entity_poly.pdbx_seq_one_letter_code
_entity_poly.pdbx_strand_id
1 'polypeptide(L)'
;MNEWFILTFIMGSFFVAGQTTEYAMLVSEHVTLSANAYGSSFYITTGFHGLHVIGGLIAFLFIIGRAYAAKKFGHFEATSAIVTSYYWHFVDVVWIGLFLVIYVLK
;
A
#
# COMPACT_ATOMS: atom_id res chain seq x y z
N MET A 1 18.59 -11.17 -1.11
CA MET A 1 17.49 -10.74 -0.19
C MET A 1 16.95 -9.41 -0.64
N ASN A 2 17.79 -8.41 -0.91
CA ASN A 2 17.34 -7.09 -1.36
C ASN A 2 16.53 -7.12 -2.66
N GLU A 3 16.76 -8.08 -3.58
CA GLU A 3 16.02 -8.14 -4.84
C GLU A 3 14.51 -8.31 -4.63
N TRP A 4 14.11 -9.13 -3.65
CA TRP A 4 12.70 -9.37 -3.33
C TRP A 4 12.03 -8.14 -2.73
N PHE A 5 12.72 -7.42 -1.83
CA PHE A 5 12.21 -6.16 -1.27
C PHE A 5 12.03 -5.08 -2.36
N ILE A 6 12.95 -5.01 -3.32
CA ILE A 6 12.84 -4.09 -4.47
C ILE A 6 11.65 -4.49 -5.35
N LEU A 7 11.48 -5.79 -5.63
CA LEU A 7 10.35 -6.28 -6.41
C LEU A 7 9.01 -5.93 -5.74
N THR A 8 8.89 -6.19 -4.43
CA THR A 8 7.70 -5.83 -3.65
C THR A 8 7.43 -4.33 -3.68
N PHE A 9 8.47 -3.51 -3.56
CA PHE A 9 8.34 -2.05 -3.65
C PHE A 9 7.82 -1.60 -5.02
N ILE A 10 8.33 -2.17 -6.12
CA ILE A 10 7.88 -1.85 -7.48
C ILE A 10 6.41 -2.26 -7.66
N MET A 11 6.05 -3.46 -7.24
CA MET A 11 4.66 -3.95 -7.32
C MET A 11 3.70 -3.09 -6.49
N GLY A 12 4.08 -2.71 -5.27
CA GLY A 12 3.29 -1.82 -4.44
C GLY A 12 3.18 -0.40 -5.01
N SER A 13 4.23 0.10 -5.68
CA SER A 13 4.18 1.39 -6.38
C SER A 13 3.21 1.36 -7.56
N PHE A 14 3.19 0.25 -8.32
CA PHE A 14 2.22 0.04 -9.39
C PHE A 14 0.78 0.00 -8.86
N PHE A 15 0.57 -0.64 -7.70
CA PHE A 15 -0.73 -0.63 -7.02
C PHE A 15 -1.20 0.78 -6.66
N VAL A 16 -0.34 1.61 -6.05
CA VAL A 16 -0.68 3.00 -5.71
C VAL A 16 -0.94 3.84 -6.97
N ALA A 17 -0.19 3.61 -8.04
CA ALA A 17 -0.43 4.28 -9.32
C ALA A 17 -1.81 3.91 -9.90
N GLY A 18 -2.16 2.62 -9.88
CA GLY A 18 -3.48 2.13 -10.29
C GLY A 18 -4.61 2.77 -9.49
N GLN A 19 -4.47 2.81 -8.16
CA GLN A 19 -5.45 3.44 -7.27
C GLN A 19 -5.62 4.93 -7.55
N THR A 20 -4.52 5.63 -7.84
CA THR A 20 -4.54 7.05 -8.17
C THR A 20 -5.24 7.30 -9.51
N THR A 21 -5.01 6.45 -10.50
CA THR A 21 -5.70 6.54 -11.80
C THR A 21 -7.19 6.28 -11.69
N GLU A 22 -7.60 5.33 -10.84
CA GLU A 22 -9.02 5.07 -10.57
C GLU A 22 -9.68 6.27 -9.90
N TYR A 23 -9.04 6.88 -8.89
CA TYR A 23 -9.56 8.10 -8.27
C TYR A 23 -9.67 9.26 -9.26
N ALA A 24 -8.69 9.45 -10.14
CA ALA A 24 -8.75 10.50 -11.15
C ALA A 24 -9.90 10.26 -12.14
N MET A 25 -10.13 9.02 -12.55
CA MET A 25 -11.23 8.64 -13.43
C MET A 25 -12.60 8.87 -12.76
N LEU A 26 -12.77 8.41 -11.52
CA LEU A 26 -14.02 8.60 -10.76
C LEU A 26 -14.35 10.08 -10.51
N VAL A 27 -13.33 10.90 -10.23
CA VAL A 27 -13.50 12.35 -10.11
C VAL A 27 -13.93 12.97 -11.44
N SER A 28 -13.36 12.53 -12.57
CA SER A 28 -13.76 13.01 -13.89
C SER A 28 -15.21 12.62 -14.26
N GLU A 29 -15.69 11.48 -13.76
CA GLU A 29 -17.08 11.04 -13.87
C GLU A 29 -18.02 11.72 -12.86
N HIS A 30 -17.56 12.77 -12.16
CA HIS A 30 -18.30 13.54 -11.16
C HIS A 30 -18.67 12.73 -9.89
N VAL A 31 -18.08 11.55 -9.69
CA VAL A 31 -18.16 10.78 -8.45
C VAL A 31 -17.11 11.32 -7.49
N THR A 32 -17.43 12.45 -6.87
CA THR A 32 -16.57 13.10 -5.88
C THR A 32 -16.89 12.61 -4.47
N LEU A 33 -16.02 12.95 -3.51
CA LEU A 33 -16.18 12.63 -2.09
C LEU A 33 -17.49 13.14 -1.48
N SER A 34 -18.10 14.15 -2.10
CA SER A 34 -19.39 14.75 -1.70
C SER A 34 -20.55 14.38 -2.63
N ALA A 35 -20.33 13.56 -3.66
CA ALA A 35 -21.37 13.26 -4.66
C ALA A 35 -22.50 12.39 -4.06
N ASN A 36 -22.15 11.38 -3.27
CA ASN A 36 -23.11 10.51 -2.58
C ASN A 36 -22.46 9.85 -1.36
N ALA A 37 -23.28 9.28 -0.46
CA ALA A 37 -22.80 8.60 0.74
C ALA A 37 -21.86 7.43 0.43
N TYR A 38 -22.13 6.68 -0.66
CA TYR A 38 -21.30 5.57 -1.12
C TYR A 38 -19.89 6.02 -1.52
N GLY A 39 -19.77 7.08 -2.32
CA GLY A 39 -18.51 7.67 -2.76
C GLY A 39 -17.71 8.21 -1.57
N SER A 40 -18.37 8.84 -0.60
CA SER A 40 -17.70 9.28 0.64
C SER A 40 -17.10 8.10 1.41
N SER A 41 -17.88 7.04 1.66
CA SER A 41 -17.40 5.84 2.35
C SER A 41 -16.30 5.11 1.56
N PHE A 42 -16.43 5.03 0.23
CA PHE A 42 -15.43 4.48 -0.67
C PHE A 42 -14.10 5.24 -0.52
N TYR A 43 -14.07 6.54 -0.82
CA TYR A 43 -12.84 7.33 -0.78
C TYR A 43 -12.19 7.39 0.61
N ILE A 44 -12.98 7.39 1.69
CA ILE A 44 -12.42 7.36 3.05
C ILE A 44 -11.76 6.00 3.31
N THR A 45 -12.47 4.89 3.08
CA THR A 45 -11.94 3.55 3.39
C THR A 45 -10.76 3.18 2.50
N THR A 46 -10.88 3.38 1.19
CA THR A 46 -9.80 3.10 0.22
C THR A 46 -8.67 4.12 0.30
N GLY A 47 -8.98 5.38 0.63
CA GLY A 47 -7.99 6.44 0.82
C GLY A 47 -7.11 6.22 2.05
N PHE A 48 -7.71 5.91 3.20
CA PHE A 48 -6.95 5.54 4.41
C PHE A 48 -6.11 4.30 4.17
N HIS A 49 -6.65 3.30 3.48
CA HIS A 49 -5.88 2.13 3.09
C HIS A 49 -4.68 2.50 2.18
N GLY A 50 -4.90 3.32 1.15
CA GLY A 50 -3.83 3.82 0.29
C GLY A 50 -2.72 4.56 1.04
N LEU A 51 -3.07 5.34 2.08
CA LEU A 51 -2.08 5.97 2.97
C LEU A 51 -1.23 4.94 3.73
N HIS A 52 -1.82 3.83 4.19
CA HIS A 52 -1.07 2.75 4.83
C HIS A 52 -0.13 2.05 3.84
N VAL A 53 -0.56 1.82 2.60
CA VAL A 53 0.31 1.27 1.54
C VAL A 53 1.51 2.19 1.26
N ILE A 54 1.28 3.50 1.13
CA ILE A 54 2.35 4.48 0.94
C ILE A 54 3.31 4.50 2.15
N GLY A 55 2.78 4.45 3.37
CA GLY A 55 3.58 4.33 4.59
C GLY A 55 4.44 3.06 4.59
N GLY A 56 3.88 1.94 4.14
CA GLY A 56 4.61 0.69 3.93
C GLY A 56 5.72 0.83 2.90
N LEU A 57 5.45 1.42 1.74
CA LEU A 57 6.45 1.64 0.68
C LEU A 57 7.63 2.48 1.19
N ILE A 58 7.36 3.51 1.99
CA ILE A 58 8.41 4.30 2.66
C ILE A 58 9.25 3.42 3.59
N ALA A 59 8.61 2.56 4.40
CA ALA A 59 9.32 1.62 5.26
C ALA A 59 10.20 0.63 4.45
N PHE A 60 9.71 0.12 3.31
CA PHE A 60 10.52 -0.69 2.38
C PHE A 60 11.74 0.06 1.87
N LEU A 61 11.61 1.33 1.48
CA LEU A 61 12.75 2.15 1.06
C LEU A 61 13.79 2.31 2.17
N PHE A 62 13.36 2.50 3.42
CA PHE A 62 14.27 2.55 4.56
C PHE A 62 15.02 1.23 4.79
N ILE A 63 14.32 0.09 4.72
CA ILE A 63 14.95 -1.23 4.86
C ILE A 63 15.95 -1.48 3.73
N ILE A 64 15.59 -1.18 2.48
CA ILE A 64 16.47 -1.32 1.33
C ILE A 64 17.70 -0.39 1.48
N GLY A 65 17.48 0.89 1.81
CA GLY A 65 18.57 1.85 2.00
C GLY A 65 19.54 1.45 3.10
N ARG A 66 19.01 0.95 4.23
CA ARG A 66 19.83 0.40 5.32
C ARG A 66 20.61 -0.84 4.91
N ALA A 67 19.98 -1.77 4.20
CA ALA A 67 20.62 -2.97 3.68
C ALA A 67 21.78 -2.68 2.71
N TYR A 68 21.71 -1.58 1.94
CA TYR A 68 22.81 -1.13 1.09
C TYR A 68 23.92 -0.39 1.87
N ALA A 69 23.57 0.29 2.96
CA ALA A 69 24.53 1.02 3.80
C ALA A 69 25.25 0.11 4.82
N ALA A 70 24.65 -1.00 5.23
CA ALA A 70 25.20 -1.90 6.22
C ALA A 70 26.28 -2.83 5.65
N LYS A 71 27.52 -2.72 6.16
CA LYS A 71 28.64 -3.62 5.81
C LYS A 71 28.48 -5.07 6.34
N LYS A 72 27.63 -5.29 7.35
CA LYS A 72 27.26 -6.62 7.87
C LYS A 72 25.78 -6.61 8.23
N PHE A 73 25.00 -7.51 7.62
CA PHE A 73 23.62 -7.77 8.01
C PHE A 73 23.59 -8.35 9.43
N GLY A 74 23.20 -7.52 10.39
CA GLY A 74 23.04 -7.92 11.79
C GLY A 74 21.61 -8.37 12.10
N HIS A 75 21.42 -8.96 13.29
CA HIS A 75 20.12 -9.43 13.77
C HIS A 75 19.05 -8.32 13.79
N PHE A 76 19.45 -7.09 14.09
CA PHE A 76 18.57 -5.92 14.12
C PHE A 76 17.99 -5.56 12.74
N GLU A 77 18.77 -5.69 11.67
CA GLU A 77 18.31 -5.44 10.30
C GLU A 77 17.29 -6.49 9.89
N ALA A 78 17.55 -7.76 10.24
CA ALA A 78 16.62 -8.88 10.01
C ALA A 78 15.30 -8.69 10.77
N THR A 79 15.33 -8.30 12.05
CA THR A 79 14.11 -8.01 12.83
C THR A 79 13.30 -6.89 12.17
N SER A 80 13.94 -5.80 11.77
CA SER A 80 13.24 -4.69 11.11
C SER A 80 12.60 -5.08 9.78
N ALA A 81 13.27 -5.92 8.98
CA ALA A 81 12.74 -6.44 7.73
C ALA A 81 11.52 -7.36 7.96
N ILE A 82 11.58 -8.21 8.99
CA ILE A 82 10.48 -9.11 9.36
C ILE A 82 9.25 -8.31 9.81
N VAL A 83 9.42 -7.30 10.65
CA VAL A 83 8.31 -6.45 11.12
C VAL A 83 7.66 -5.70 9.95
N THR A 84 8.47 -5.13 9.05
CA THR A 84 7.95 -4.47 7.83
C THR A 84 7.23 -5.46 6.92
N SER A 85 7.71 -6.70 6.81
CA SER A 85 7.02 -7.75 6.04
C SER A 85 5.66 -8.10 6.65
N TYR A 86 5.56 -8.24 7.97
CA TYR A 86 4.26 -8.46 8.63
C TYR A 86 3.30 -7.28 8.43
N TYR A 87 3.79 -6.05 8.52
CA TYR A 87 2.99 -4.86 8.22
C TYR A 87 2.45 -4.90 6.78
N TRP A 88 3.30 -5.25 5.81
CA TRP A 88 2.89 -5.34 4.40
C TRP A 88 1.81 -6.39 4.17
N HIS A 89 1.96 -7.58 4.76
CA HIS A 89 0.96 -8.63 4.68
C HIS A 89 -0.37 -8.25 5.34
N PHE A 90 -0.31 -7.53 6.47
CA PHE A 90 -1.52 -7.01 7.11
C PHE A 90 -2.27 -6.04 6.21
N VAL A 91 -1.55 -5.10 5.57
CA VAL A 91 -2.12 -4.16 4.61
C VAL A 91 -2.78 -4.93 3.45
N ASP A 92 -2.10 -5.91 2.85
CA ASP A 92 -2.65 -6.73 1.77
C ASP A 92 -3.96 -7.45 2.16
N VAL A 93 -4.03 -8.05 3.35
CA VAL A 93 -5.25 -8.72 3.84
C VAL A 93 -6.41 -7.73 3.99
N VAL A 94 -6.15 -6.52 4.50
CA VAL A 94 -7.18 -5.47 4.58
C VAL A 94 -7.67 -5.09 3.18
N TRP A 95 -6.78 -5.03 2.19
CA TRP A 95 -7.16 -4.74 0.81
C TRP A 95 -8.06 -5.81 0.21
N ILE A 96 -7.76 -7.09 0.42
CA ILE A 96 -8.61 -8.19 -0.06
C ILE A 96 -10.03 -8.06 0.52
N GLY A 97 -10.15 -7.73 1.81
CA GLY A 97 -11.44 -7.46 2.45
C GLY A 97 -12.18 -6.28 1.81
N LEU A 98 -11.51 -5.15 1.62
CA LEU A 98 -12.09 -3.97 0.97
C LEU A 98 -12.52 -4.27 -0.47
N PHE A 99 -11.69 -4.96 -1.23
CA PHE A 99 -11.98 -5.31 -2.62
C PHE A 99 -13.23 -6.19 -2.72
N LEU A 100 -13.36 -7.21 -1.86
CA LEU A 100 -14.54 -8.07 -1.81
C LEU A 100 -15.81 -7.30 -1.45
N VAL A 101 -15.75 -6.41 -0.45
CA VAL A 101 -16.93 -5.66 -0.02
C VAL A 101 -17.37 -4.65 -1.08
N ILE A 102 -16.43 -3.88 -1.63
CA ILE A 102 -16.72 -2.75 -2.51
C ILE A 102 -17.05 -3.19 -3.94
N TYR A 103 -16.26 -4.11 -4.50
CA TYR A 103 -16.37 -4.48 -5.92
C TYR A 103 -17.22 -5.73 -6.14
N VAL A 104 -17.23 -6.68 -5.20
CA VAL A 104 -17.91 -7.98 -5.39
C VAL A 104 -19.29 -8.00 -4.73
N LEU A 105 -19.40 -7.57 -3.48
CA LEU A 105 -20.66 -7.66 -2.73
C LEU A 105 -21.63 -6.50 -2.99
N LYS A 106 -21.11 -5.33 -3.41
CA LYS A 106 -21.82 -4.09 -3.75
C LYS A 106 -22.85 -3.60 -2.73
#